data_AF-A0A933C5X6-F1
#
_entry.id   AF-A0A933C5X6-F1
#
_cell.length_a   1.000
_cell.length_b   1.000
_cell.length_c   1.000
_cell.angle_alpha   90.00
_cell.angle_beta   90.00
_cell.angle_gamma   90.00
#
_symmetry.space_group_name_H-M   'P 1'
#
loop_
_entity.id
_entity.type
_entity.pdbx_description
1 polymer ?
#
loop_
_entity_poly.entity_id
_entity_poly.type
_entity_poly.pdbx_seq_one_letter_code
_entity_poly.pdbx_strand_id
1 'polypeptide(L)'
;MKSLLVLGMGLLLCEPAAAQKSKAPSRRADTESLFLDMSKINLGTITTEEDRKKYLYTIQLEKARITRKTLRAVYENAYDLYRAGDYEGTREMTARILAIDPGFEDAAILQRASIELKGSRRPFISEKKLIEDKFDEGMALYRQGRVVEASERWEEAVKLAPGNLKARYWLKKSRGEIADEHFRRGQKAYRQHRLREALDQWYAALVLNPRYPRLVGAISKVESELRQADSNEKLQSALNLYAQGKTDEALKALDQVLQVEPGDSRAQKLIAEIRLEVANQHVAEGRRLYEARKYTQAMAEWKKATSYGYDPRAADRLVARAKDQMRREADAKKRAEEERQRREDEARRKAEEDARRLEDEKRKAEEEAKRLELEAAAKSAPKGPSGPLGSPAAASENDKRQAVQYWNSGIIFYQKGDYEKAREEWQRCKQLDPSNSDCITGLQRIDQSYGTPP
;
A
#
# COMPACT_ATOMS: atom_id res chain seq x y z
N MET A 1 -92.56 41.61 -12.48
CA MET A 1 -92.12 43.03 -12.45
C MET A 1 -90.72 43.06 -13.07
N LYS A 2 -90.41 43.93 -14.06
CA LYS A 2 -89.71 45.24 -13.92
C LYS A 2 -88.42 45.14 -13.06
N SER A 3 -87.24 45.68 -13.38
CA SER A 3 -86.71 46.57 -14.46
C SER A 3 -85.16 46.71 -14.29
N LEU A 4 -84.27 47.11 -15.22
CA LEU A 4 -84.27 47.30 -16.70
C LEU A 4 -82.81 47.58 -17.21
N LEU A 5 -82.37 47.05 -18.38
CA LEU A 5 -81.17 47.49 -19.19
C LEU A 5 -79.74 47.42 -18.51
N VAL A 6 -78.57 47.69 -19.14
CA VAL A 6 -77.96 47.29 -20.45
C VAL A 6 -76.42 47.56 -20.46
N LEU A 7 -75.66 46.87 -21.35
CA LEU A 7 -74.25 47.04 -21.81
C LEU A 7 -73.16 47.70 -20.91
N GLY A 8 -71.97 47.09 -20.89
CA GLY A 8 -70.70 47.72 -20.49
C GLY A 8 -69.47 46.92 -20.96
N MET A 9 -68.64 47.50 -21.83
CA MET A 9 -67.51 46.83 -22.52
C MET A 9 -66.15 47.32 -21.97
N GLY A 10 -65.15 46.45 -21.82
CA GLY A 10 -63.79 46.86 -21.50
C GLY A 10 -62.79 45.71 -21.30
N LEU A 11 -61.64 45.77 -21.99
CA LEU A 11 -60.44 44.99 -21.66
C LEU A 11 -59.66 45.69 -20.55
N LEU A 12 -58.93 44.91 -19.73
CA LEU A 12 -57.56 45.27 -19.30
C LEU A 12 -56.80 44.04 -18.78
N LEU A 13 -55.49 44.01 -19.04
CA LEU A 13 -54.54 43.01 -18.56
C LEU A 13 -53.91 43.47 -17.23
N CYS A 14 -53.70 42.55 -16.29
CA CYS A 14 -52.53 42.59 -15.40
C CYS A 14 -52.26 41.24 -14.71
N GLU A 15 -50.99 40.88 -14.63
CA GLU A 15 -50.41 39.86 -13.73
C GLU A 15 -50.16 40.48 -12.32
N PRO A 16 -49.57 39.82 -11.28
CA PRO A 16 -48.89 38.51 -11.26
C PRO A 16 -49.16 37.63 -10.00
N ALA A 17 -48.30 36.61 -9.83
CA ALA A 17 -47.78 36.03 -8.58
C ALA A 17 -48.04 34.52 -8.29
N ALA A 18 -47.15 33.69 -8.87
CA ALA A 18 -46.46 32.54 -8.26
C ALA A 18 -47.16 31.65 -7.19
N ALA A 19 -47.43 30.38 -7.54
CA ALA A 19 -47.51 29.27 -6.60
C ALA A 19 -47.23 27.89 -7.25
N GLN A 20 -46.01 27.64 -7.75
CA GLN A 20 -45.61 26.30 -8.21
C GLN A 20 -45.45 25.33 -7.02
N LYS A 21 -46.49 24.57 -6.68
CA LYS A 21 -46.36 23.43 -5.75
C LYS A 21 -45.79 22.22 -6.49
N SER A 22 -44.52 21.92 -6.22
CA SER A 22 -43.81 20.77 -6.78
C SER A 22 -44.39 19.44 -6.28
N LYS A 23 -44.44 18.43 -7.17
CA LYS A 23 -44.79 17.05 -6.79
C LYS A 23 -43.62 16.43 -6.04
N ALA A 24 -43.76 16.23 -4.73
CA ALA A 24 -42.84 15.38 -3.97
C ALA A 24 -43.07 13.90 -4.36
N PRO A 25 -42.06 13.15 -4.78
CA PRO A 25 -42.19 11.70 -4.95
C PRO A 25 -42.23 11.03 -3.58
N SER A 26 -43.26 10.23 -3.33
CA SER A 26 -43.40 9.42 -2.11
C SER A 26 -42.42 8.25 -2.11
N ARG A 27 -41.15 8.54 -1.80
CA ARG A 27 -40.17 7.51 -1.45
C ARG A 27 -40.73 6.70 -0.28
N ARG A 28 -41.01 5.43 -0.53
CA ARG A 28 -41.16 4.45 0.56
C ARG A 28 -39.83 4.44 1.33
N ALA A 29 -39.90 4.34 2.65
CA ALA A 29 -38.71 4.14 3.46
C ALA A 29 -38.25 2.68 3.27
N ASP A 30 -37.46 2.44 2.22
CA ASP A 30 -36.87 1.12 1.97
C ASP A 30 -36.06 0.73 3.21
N THR A 31 -36.31 -0.47 3.74
CA THR A 31 -35.76 -0.90 5.04
C THR A 31 -34.23 -0.91 5.06
N GLU A 32 -33.59 -1.02 3.90
CA GLU A 32 -32.14 -0.87 3.73
C GLU A 32 -31.62 0.51 4.17
N SER A 33 -32.40 1.58 3.99
CA SER A 33 -32.03 2.95 4.44
C SER A 33 -32.03 3.11 5.96
N LEU A 34 -32.68 2.20 6.70
CA LEU A 34 -32.60 2.10 8.16
C LEU A 34 -31.41 1.24 8.65
N PHE A 35 -30.70 0.57 7.74
CA PHE A 35 -29.55 -0.29 8.04
C PHE A 35 -28.20 0.21 7.45
N LEU A 36 -28.21 1.29 6.66
CA LEU A 36 -27.03 1.79 5.94
C LEU A 36 -26.69 3.25 6.25
N ASP A 37 -26.06 3.48 7.40
CA ASP A 37 -25.10 4.59 7.53
C ASP A 37 -23.77 4.21 8.24
N MET A 38 -23.50 2.90 8.37
CA MET A 38 -22.26 2.38 8.94
C MET A 38 -21.02 2.65 8.07
N SER A 39 -21.20 3.02 6.80
CA SER A 39 -20.14 3.44 5.88
C SER A 39 -19.53 4.80 6.22
N LYS A 40 -20.14 5.58 7.13
CA LYS A 40 -19.58 6.85 7.64
C LYS A 40 -18.72 6.70 8.90
N ILE A 41 -18.56 5.48 9.43
CA ILE A 41 -17.54 5.23 10.46
C ILE A 41 -16.18 5.30 9.76
N ASN A 42 -15.39 6.32 10.08
CA ASN A 42 -14.05 6.53 9.51
C ASN A 42 -13.10 5.40 9.93
N LEU A 43 -13.06 4.34 9.13
CA LEU A 43 -12.24 3.16 9.34
C LEU A 43 -10.77 3.49 9.03
N GLY A 44 -10.01 3.81 10.08
CA GLY A 44 -8.58 4.06 10.00
C GLY A 44 -7.84 2.87 9.40
N THR A 45 -7.33 3.05 8.18
CA THR A 45 -6.26 2.26 7.54
C THR A 45 -6.33 0.75 7.77
N ILE A 46 -7.42 0.10 7.37
CA ILE A 46 -7.47 -1.37 7.20
C ILE A 46 -6.62 -1.73 5.97
N THR A 47 -5.32 -1.93 6.20
CA THR A 47 -4.30 -2.16 5.16
C THR A 47 -4.22 -3.61 4.69
N THR A 48 -4.68 -4.59 5.49
CA THR A 48 -4.60 -6.01 5.15
C THR A 48 -5.93 -6.56 4.59
N GLU A 49 -5.83 -7.55 3.71
CA GLU A 49 -7.01 -8.25 3.18
C GLU A 49 -7.73 -9.08 4.25
N GLU A 50 -6.97 -9.64 5.20
CA GLU A 50 -7.55 -10.40 6.30
C GLU A 50 -8.40 -9.54 7.23
N ASP A 51 -7.94 -8.35 7.59
CA ASP A 51 -8.67 -7.48 8.51
C ASP A 51 -9.94 -6.93 7.86
N ARG A 52 -9.93 -6.75 6.53
CA ARG A 52 -11.15 -6.52 5.74
C ARG A 52 -12.11 -7.71 5.81
N LYS A 53 -11.63 -8.95 5.68
CA LYS A 53 -12.46 -10.17 5.82
C LYS A 53 -13.04 -10.30 7.24
N LYS A 54 -12.23 -10.09 8.28
CA LYS A 54 -12.64 -10.05 9.70
C LYS A 54 -13.73 -9.00 9.92
N TYR A 55 -13.57 -7.80 9.37
CA TYR A 55 -14.54 -6.69 9.50
C TYR A 55 -15.86 -6.92 8.74
N LEU A 56 -15.81 -7.48 7.53
CA LEU A 56 -17.02 -7.87 6.80
C LEU A 56 -17.79 -8.97 7.55
N TYR A 57 -17.07 -9.93 8.15
CA TYR A 57 -17.67 -10.99 8.96
C TYR A 57 -18.31 -10.46 10.26
N THR A 58 -17.70 -9.49 10.95
CA THR A 58 -18.34 -8.89 12.15
C THR A 58 -19.59 -8.06 11.79
N ILE A 59 -19.61 -7.37 10.65
CA ILE A 59 -20.83 -6.73 10.13
C ILE A 59 -21.93 -7.77 9.85
N GLN A 60 -21.59 -8.90 9.22
CA GLN A 60 -22.54 -9.98 8.95
C GLN A 60 -23.09 -10.59 10.25
N LEU A 61 -22.23 -10.82 11.26
CA LEU A 61 -22.65 -11.31 12.56
C LEU A 61 -23.58 -10.34 13.30
N GLU A 62 -23.27 -9.03 13.34
CA GLU A 62 -24.15 -8.05 13.98
C GLU A 62 -25.46 -7.85 13.19
N LYS A 63 -25.45 -7.93 11.84
CA LYS A 63 -26.68 -7.97 11.04
C LYS A 63 -27.53 -9.20 11.40
N ALA A 64 -26.94 -10.39 11.50
CA ALA A 64 -27.62 -11.61 11.91
C ALA A 64 -28.15 -11.54 13.36
N ARG A 65 -27.40 -10.92 14.27
CA ARG A 65 -27.79 -10.69 15.67
C ARG A 65 -28.97 -9.72 15.80
N ILE A 66 -28.95 -8.61 15.05
CA ILE A 66 -30.02 -7.61 15.06
C ILE A 66 -31.28 -8.19 14.43
N THR A 67 -31.18 -8.84 13.27
CA THR A 67 -32.32 -9.49 12.61
C THR A 67 -32.92 -10.61 13.47
N ARG A 68 -32.11 -11.48 14.08
CA ARG A 68 -32.63 -12.50 15.00
C ARG A 68 -33.29 -11.89 16.25
N LYS A 69 -32.82 -10.73 16.73
CA LYS A 69 -33.45 -9.98 17.84
C LYS A 69 -34.79 -9.36 17.42
N THR A 70 -34.91 -8.77 16.23
CA THR A 70 -36.17 -8.20 15.75
C THR A 70 -37.19 -9.28 15.39
N LEU A 71 -36.76 -10.35 14.71
CA LEU A 71 -37.61 -11.52 14.42
C LEU A 71 -38.13 -12.16 15.70
N ARG A 72 -37.32 -12.25 16.75
CA ARG A 72 -37.80 -12.69 18.05
C ARG A 72 -38.91 -11.78 18.61
N ALA A 73 -38.76 -10.46 18.55
CA ALA A 73 -39.83 -9.56 19.01
C ALA A 73 -41.13 -9.71 18.19
N VAL A 74 -41.04 -9.99 16.89
CA VAL A 74 -42.21 -10.32 16.05
C VAL A 74 -42.78 -11.70 16.42
N TYR A 75 -41.94 -12.67 16.82
CA TYR A 75 -42.38 -13.99 17.29
C TYR A 75 -43.15 -13.92 18.61
N GLU A 76 -42.67 -13.16 19.61
CA GLU A 76 -43.42 -13.03 20.88
C GLU A 76 -44.83 -12.44 20.62
N ASN A 77 -44.96 -11.46 19.70
CA ASN A 77 -46.27 -10.92 19.26
C ASN A 77 -47.15 -11.99 18.56
N ALA A 78 -46.57 -12.83 17.70
CA ALA A 78 -47.29 -13.91 17.03
C ALA A 78 -47.77 -14.99 18.00
N TYR A 79 -46.97 -15.26 19.04
CA TYR A 79 -47.30 -16.16 20.15
C TYR A 79 -48.39 -15.56 21.06
N ASP A 80 -48.45 -14.24 21.23
CA ASP A 80 -49.54 -13.57 21.95
C ASP A 80 -50.88 -13.65 21.19
N LEU A 81 -50.88 -13.51 19.86
CA LEU A 81 -52.06 -13.80 19.03
C LEU A 81 -52.49 -15.27 19.14
N TYR A 82 -51.54 -16.19 19.19
CA TYR A 82 -51.82 -17.63 19.35
C TYR A 82 -52.50 -17.90 20.70
N ARG A 83 -51.99 -17.31 21.79
CA ARG A 83 -52.60 -17.37 23.14
C ARG A 83 -53.97 -16.69 23.21
N ALA A 84 -54.24 -15.71 22.35
CA ALA A 84 -55.56 -15.10 22.20
C ALA A 84 -56.53 -15.95 21.33
N GLY A 85 -56.05 -17.00 20.67
CA GLY A 85 -56.82 -17.86 19.76
C GLY A 85 -56.92 -17.34 18.32
N ASP A 86 -56.20 -16.28 17.95
CA ASP A 86 -56.13 -15.78 16.56
C ASP A 86 -55.08 -16.56 15.74
N TYR A 87 -55.45 -17.79 15.37
CA TYR A 87 -54.61 -18.65 14.55
C TYR A 87 -54.44 -18.14 13.10
N GLU A 88 -55.27 -17.20 12.61
CA GLU A 88 -55.10 -16.61 11.27
C GLU A 88 -54.03 -15.51 11.31
N GLY A 89 -54.09 -14.59 12.27
CA GLY A 89 -53.06 -13.59 12.53
C GLY A 89 -51.71 -14.21 12.89
N THR A 90 -51.69 -15.25 13.73
CA THR A 90 -50.46 -16.03 14.00
C THR A 90 -49.90 -16.66 12.72
N ARG A 91 -50.72 -17.27 11.87
CA ARG A 91 -50.24 -17.87 10.60
C ARG A 91 -49.62 -16.81 9.68
N GLU A 92 -50.18 -15.60 9.63
CA GLU A 92 -49.61 -14.52 8.82
C GLU A 92 -48.29 -13.99 9.40
N MET A 93 -48.22 -13.72 10.72
CA MET A 93 -46.98 -13.25 11.34
C MET A 93 -45.86 -14.29 11.27
N THR A 94 -46.16 -15.57 11.49
CA THR A 94 -45.18 -16.66 11.34
C THR A 94 -44.72 -16.84 9.90
N ALA A 95 -45.61 -16.71 8.91
CA ALA A 95 -45.23 -16.71 7.49
C ALA A 95 -44.27 -15.55 7.15
N ARG A 96 -44.51 -14.35 7.70
CA ARG A 96 -43.62 -13.19 7.53
C ARG A 96 -42.25 -13.39 8.19
N ILE A 97 -42.18 -14.06 9.35
CA ILE A 97 -40.90 -14.44 9.99
C ILE A 97 -40.13 -15.42 9.11
N LEU A 98 -40.79 -16.49 8.65
CA LEU A 98 -40.16 -17.56 7.85
C LEU A 98 -39.76 -17.10 6.44
N ALA A 99 -40.37 -16.04 5.91
CA ALA A 99 -39.94 -15.39 4.67
C ALA A 99 -38.63 -14.57 4.82
N ILE A 100 -38.24 -14.21 6.05
CA ILE A 100 -36.99 -13.48 6.36
C ILE A 100 -35.91 -14.46 6.86
N ASP A 101 -36.30 -15.42 7.71
CA ASP A 101 -35.44 -16.48 8.24
C ASP A 101 -36.16 -17.84 8.15
N PRO A 102 -35.98 -18.61 7.06
CA PRO A 102 -36.53 -19.96 6.93
C PRO A 102 -36.03 -20.95 7.98
N GLY A 103 -34.95 -20.62 8.71
CA GLY A 103 -34.38 -21.41 9.81
C GLY A 103 -34.99 -21.09 11.18
N PHE A 104 -35.99 -20.20 11.28
CA PHE A 104 -36.61 -19.82 12.55
C PHE A 104 -37.58 -20.91 13.06
N GLU A 105 -37.02 -22.00 13.59
CA GLU A 105 -37.72 -23.20 14.11
C GLU A 105 -38.98 -22.89 14.92
N ASP A 106 -38.90 -21.98 15.89
CA ASP A 106 -40.00 -21.64 16.80
C ASP A 106 -41.23 -21.12 16.05
N ALA A 107 -41.03 -20.33 14.98
CA ALA A 107 -42.10 -19.83 14.14
C ALA A 107 -42.65 -20.92 13.19
N ALA A 108 -41.82 -21.87 12.74
CA ALA A 108 -42.27 -23.01 11.95
C ALA A 108 -43.16 -23.96 12.78
N ILE A 109 -42.80 -24.21 14.04
CA ILE A 109 -43.61 -24.99 14.99
C ILE A 109 -44.94 -24.27 15.26
N LEU A 110 -44.90 -22.98 15.57
CA LEU A 110 -46.09 -22.16 15.84
C LEU A 110 -47.01 -22.04 14.61
N GLN A 111 -46.45 -21.97 13.40
CA GLN A 111 -47.21 -21.96 12.15
C GLN A 111 -47.94 -23.28 11.92
N ARG A 112 -47.27 -24.42 12.12
CA ARG A 112 -47.90 -25.76 11.99
C ARG A 112 -49.07 -25.93 12.95
N ALA A 113 -48.87 -25.60 14.24
CA ALA A 113 -49.95 -25.62 15.22
C ALA A 113 -51.12 -24.68 14.84
N SER A 114 -50.83 -23.49 14.33
CA SER A 114 -51.87 -22.55 13.86
C SER A 114 -52.65 -23.05 12.63
N ILE A 115 -52.05 -23.92 11.81
CA ILE A 115 -52.73 -24.60 10.70
C ILE A 115 -53.58 -25.76 11.22
N GLU A 116 -53.02 -26.60 12.09
CA GLU A 116 -53.71 -27.77 12.68
C GLU A 116 -54.93 -27.37 13.55
N LEU A 117 -54.88 -26.20 14.21
CA LEU A 117 -55.98 -25.68 15.03
C LEU A 117 -57.04 -24.90 14.23
N LYS A 118 -56.80 -24.58 12.94
CA LYS A 118 -57.69 -23.71 12.14
C LYS A 118 -59.11 -24.28 12.03
N GLY A 119 -60.11 -23.48 12.42
CA GLY A 119 -61.53 -23.86 12.37
C GLY A 119 -62.04 -24.60 13.60
N SER A 120 -61.20 -24.81 14.62
CA SER A 120 -61.60 -25.47 15.87
C SER A 120 -62.63 -24.65 16.66
N ARG A 121 -63.82 -25.20 16.88
CA ARG A 121 -64.92 -24.54 17.62
C ARG A 121 -64.65 -24.26 19.10
N ARG A 122 -63.52 -24.73 19.66
CA ARG A 122 -63.11 -24.50 21.07
C ARG A 122 -61.57 -24.38 21.18
N PRO A 123 -60.97 -23.25 20.74
CA PRO A 123 -59.52 -23.04 20.62
C PRO A 123 -58.67 -23.68 21.73
N PHE A 124 -58.90 -23.28 22.99
CA PHE A 124 -58.15 -23.76 24.16
C PHE A 124 -58.20 -25.29 24.40
N ILE A 125 -59.30 -25.96 24.04
CA ILE A 125 -59.44 -27.41 24.21
C ILE A 125 -58.73 -28.15 23.07
N SER A 126 -58.83 -27.65 21.84
CA SER A 126 -58.06 -28.18 20.70
C SER A 126 -56.56 -27.97 20.88
N GLU A 127 -56.13 -26.81 21.37
CA GLU A 127 -54.73 -26.50 21.71
C GLU A 127 -54.19 -27.44 22.80
N LYS A 128 -54.90 -27.56 23.93
CA LYS A 128 -54.51 -28.48 25.01
C LYS A 128 -54.42 -29.92 24.50
N LYS A 129 -55.39 -30.37 23.70
CA LYS A 129 -55.36 -31.71 23.10
C LYS A 129 -54.16 -31.87 22.18
N LEU A 130 -53.85 -30.91 21.31
CA LEU A 130 -52.68 -30.96 20.43
C LEU A 130 -51.38 -31.12 21.23
N ILE A 131 -51.21 -30.38 22.33
CA ILE A 131 -50.03 -30.50 23.22
C ILE A 131 -49.97 -31.86 23.92
N GLU A 132 -51.12 -32.45 24.27
CA GLU A 132 -51.21 -33.79 24.86
C GLU A 132 -50.95 -34.89 23.81
N ASP A 133 -51.51 -34.78 22.60
CA ASP A 133 -51.26 -35.67 21.45
C ASP A 133 -49.76 -35.69 21.08
N LYS A 134 -49.11 -34.52 20.94
CA LYS A 134 -47.65 -34.43 20.67
C LYS A 134 -46.79 -35.00 21.81
N PHE A 135 -47.24 -34.86 23.06
CA PHE A 135 -46.55 -35.46 24.20
C PHE A 135 -46.61 -37.00 24.16
N ASP A 136 -47.78 -37.55 23.81
CA ASP A 136 -47.98 -38.99 23.70
C ASP A 136 -47.35 -39.59 22.44
N GLU A 137 -47.28 -38.86 21.31
CA GLU A 137 -46.40 -39.19 20.17
C GLU A 137 -44.94 -39.37 20.63
N GLY A 138 -44.41 -38.40 21.39
CA GLY A 138 -43.06 -38.48 21.95
C GLY A 138 -42.88 -39.68 22.90
N MET A 139 -43.87 -39.98 23.75
CA MET A 139 -43.86 -41.18 24.60
C MET A 139 -43.90 -42.48 23.78
N ALA A 140 -44.60 -42.53 22.65
CA ALA A 140 -44.64 -43.68 21.76
C ALA A 140 -43.30 -43.90 21.04
N LEU A 141 -42.69 -42.83 20.51
CA LEU A 141 -41.36 -42.85 19.90
C LEU A 141 -40.28 -43.26 20.92
N TYR A 142 -40.39 -42.78 22.16
CA TYR A 142 -39.48 -43.17 23.25
C TYR A 142 -39.56 -44.66 23.58
N ARG A 143 -40.78 -45.24 23.63
CA ARG A 143 -40.99 -46.69 23.80
C ARG A 143 -40.43 -47.51 22.63
N GLN A 144 -40.34 -46.93 21.42
CA GLN A 144 -39.66 -47.53 20.26
C GLN A 144 -38.13 -47.36 20.28
N GLY A 145 -37.55 -46.71 21.30
CA GLY A 145 -36.12 -46.40 21.37
C GLY A 145 -35.67 -45.23 20.48
N ARG A 146 -36.60 -44.51 19.84
CA ARG A 146 -36.34 -43.39 18.91
C ARG A 146 -36.17 -42.09 19.69
N VAL A 147 -35.16 -42.06 20.58
CA VAL A 147 -34.98 -41.00 21.59
C VAL A 147 -34.80 -39.60 20.99
N VAL A 148 -34.19 -39.49 19.80
CA VAL A 148 -34.02 -38.21 19.08
C VAL A 148 -35.38 -37.65 18.66
N GLU A 149 -36.17 -38.41 17.90
CA GLU A 149 -37.50 -37.99 17.44
C GLU A 149 -38.50 -37.79 18.59
N ALA A 150 -38.37 -38.57 19.67
CA ALA A 150 -39.10 -38.33 20.91
C ALA A 150 -38.75 -36.97 21.54
N SER A 151 -37.47 -36.59 21.51
CA SER A 151 -37.03 -35.28 21.97
C SER A 151 -37.52 -34.13 21.09
N GLU A 152 -37.66 -34.33 19.77
CA GLU A 152 -38.28 -33.35 18.86
C GLU A 152 -39.74 -33.10 19.23
N ARG A 153 -40.58 -34.16 19.34
CA ARG A 153 -42.01 -33.99 19.69
C ARG A 153 -42.19 -33.36 21.08
N TRP A 154 -41.30 -33.67 22.04
CA TRP A 154 -41.32 -33.00 23.33
C TRP A 154 -40.80 -31.56 23.28
N GLU A 155 -39.89 -31.21 22.37
CA GLU A 155 -39.52 -29.81 22.13
C GLU A 155 -40.67 -29.03 21.51
N GLU A 156 -41.35 -29.56 20.49
CA GLU A 156 -42.59 -28.99 19.94
C GLU A 156 -43.61 -28.71 21.07
N ALA A 157 -43.88 -29.69 21.93
CA ALA A 157 -44.79 -29.54 23.07
C ALA A 157 -44.32 -28.52 24.13
N VAL A 158 -43.01 -28.32 24.31
CA VAL A 158 -42.45 -27.31 25.23
C VAL A 158 -42.44 -25.91 24.61
N LYS A 159 -42.28 -25.79 23.29
CA LYS A 159 -42.33 -24.52 22.54
C LYS A 159 -43.75 -23.98 22.49
N LEU A 160 -44.74 -24.85 22.25
CA LEU A 160 -46.16 -24.52 22.30
C LEU A 160 -46.66 -24.27 23.73
N ALA A 161 -46.14 -25.00 24.73
CA ALA A 161 -46.51 -24.81 26.14
C ALA A 161 -45.29 -24.81 27.09
N PRO A 162 -44.62 -23.66 27.29
CA PRO A 162 -43.47 -23.53 28.20
C PRO A 162 -43.76 -23.87 29.68
N GLY A 163 -45.04 -23.88 30.07
CA GLY A 163 -45.52 -24.32 31.39
C GLY A 163 -45.65 -25.84 31.55
N ASN A 164 -45.55 -26.64 30.48
CA ASN A 164 -45.75 -28.09 30.54
C ASN A 164 -44.56 -28.80 31.23
N LEU A 165 -44.68 -28.99 32.55
CA LEU A 165 -43.67 -29.66 33.38
C LEU A 165 -43.38 -31.10 32.93
N LYS A 166 -44.36 -31.83 32.39
CA LYS A 166 -44.17 -33.19 31.89
C LYS A 166 -43.25 -33.19 30.66
N ALA A 167 -43.60 -32.42 29.64
CA ALA A 167 -42.82 -32.32 28.41
C ALA A 167 -41.39 -31.80 28.70
N ARG A 168 -41.25 -30.80 29.58
CA ARG A 168 -39.93 -30.28 30.02
C ARG A 168 -39.08 -31.32 30.76
N TYR A 169 -39.68 -32.18 31.58
CA TYR A 169 -38.98 -33.27 32.25
C TYR A 169 -38.47 -34.30 31.23
N TRP A 170 -39.34 -34.77 30.34
CA TRP A 170 -38.99 -35.79 29.35
C TRP A 170 -38.00 -35.30 28.29
N LEU A 171 -38.14 -34.06 27.82
CA LEU A 171 -37.15 -33.38 26.96
C LEU A 171 -35.77 -33.28 27.63
N LYS A 172 -35.71 -32.94 28.92
CA LYS A 172 -34.45 -32.90 29.67
C LYS A 172 -33.84 -34.31 29.82
N LYS A 173 -34.69 -35.33 30.04
CA LYS A 173 -34.25 -36.73 30.18
C LYS A 173 -33.66 -37.26 28.88
N SER A 174 -34.37 -37.13 27.75
CA SER A 174 -33.89 -37.57 26.44
C SER A 174 -32.63 -36.84 26.01
N ARG A 175 -32.54 -35.51 26.17
CA ARG A 175 -31.30 -34.77 25.89
C ARG A 175 -30.12 -35.25 26.74
N GLY A 176 -30.36 -35.70 27.98
CA GLY A 176 -29.35 -36.37 28.79
C GLY A 176 -28.91 -37.72 28.20
N GLU A 177 -29.85 -38.57 27.80
CA GLU A 177 -29.59 -39.89 27.21
C GLU A 177 -28.86 -39.79 25.85
N ILE A 178 -29.21 -38.80 25.02
CA ILE A 178 -28.54 -38.52 23.75
C ILE A 178 -27.13 -37.94 24.01
N ALA A 179 -26.95 -37.08 25.01
CA ALA A 179 -25.63 -36.57 25.40
C ALA A 179 -24.71 -37.68 25.96
N ASP A 180 -25.25 -38.63 26.73
CA ASP A 180 -24.49 -39.82 27.18
C ASP A 180 -23.99 -40.65 26.00
N GLU A 181 -24.83 -40.84 24.97
CA GLU A 181 -24.46 -41.61 23.79
C GLU A 181 -23.39 -40.88 22.94
N HIS A 182 -23.53 -39.58 22.73
CA HIS A 182 -22.46 -38.76 22.14
C HIS A 182 -21.16 -38.81 22.98
N PHE A 183 -21.24 -38.78 24.31
CA PHE A 183 -20.08 -38.90 25.18
C PHE A 183 -19.37 -40.26 25.03
N ARG A 184 -20.13 -41.37 24.93
CA ARG A 184 -19.60 -42.72 24.62
C ARG A 184 -18.93 -42.76 23.24
N ARG A 185 -19.55 -42.15 22.21
CA ARG A 185 -18.98 -42.07 20.85
C ARG A 185 -17.67 -41.28 20.83
N GLY A 186 -17.64 -40.11 21.46
CA GLY A 186 -16.42 -39.31 21.58
C GLY A 186 -15.31 -40.01 22.37
N GLN A 187 -15.65 -40.77 23.43
CA GLN A 187 -14.68 -41.64 24.10
C GLN A 187 -14.12 -42.74 23.18
N LYS A 188 -14.96 -43.36 22.34
CA LYS A 188 -14.51 -44.38 21.37
C LYS A 188 -13.57 -43.78 20.33
N ALA A 189 -13.91 -42.61 19.78
CA ALA A 189 -13.06 -41.85 18.87
C ALA A 189 -11.72 -41.45 19.52
N TYR A 190 -11.76 -40.99 20.79
CA TYR A 190 -10.57 -40.61 21.54
C TYR A 190 -9.60 -41.80 21.75
N ARG A 191 -10.12 -42.97 22.12
CA ARG A 191 -9.33 -44.23 22.22
C ARG A 191 -8.78 -44.71 20.87
N GLN A 192 -9.29 -44.17 19.76
CA GLN A 192 -8.80 -44.42 18.39
C GLN A 192 -7.91 -43.26 17.89
N HIS A 193 -7.46 -42.37 18.78
CA HIS A 193 -6.68 -41.16 18.49
C HIS A 193 -7.33 -40.17 17.51
N ARG A 194 -8.63 -40.29 17.25
CA ARG A 194 -9.37 -39.42 16.34
C ARG A 194 -9.85 -38.15 17.07
N LEU A 195 -8.90 -37.28 17.39
CA LEU A 195 -9.12 -36.13 18.27
C LEU A 195 -10.23 -35.19 17.76
N ARG A 196 -10.34 -34.98 16.45
CA ARG A 196 -11.42 -34.16 15.83
C ARG A 196 -12.79 -34.80 16.01
N GLU A 197 -12.98 -36.06 15.58
CA GLU A 197 -14.23 -36.82 15.80
C GLU A 197 -14.63 -36.89 17.29
N ALA A 198 -13.65 -36.98 18.21
CA ALA A 198 -13.90 -36.97 19.63
C ALA A 198 -14.46 -35.62 20.13
N LEU A 199 -13.87 -34.51 19.69
CA LEU A 199 -14.35 -33.15 19.98
C LEU A 199 -15.75 -32.90 19.40
N ASP A 200 -16.00 -33.27 18.14
CA ASP A 200 -17.30 -33.07 17.49
C ASP A 200 -18.44 -33.72 18.27
N GLN A 201 -18.25 -34.97 18.69
CA GLN A 201 -19.23 -35.69 19.53
C GLN A 201 -19.35 -35.07 20.93
N TRP A 202 -18.25 -34.60 21.53
CA TRP A 202 -18.31 -33.97 22.85
C TRP A 202 -18.91 -32.56 22.84
N TYR A 203 -18.74 -31.77 21.79
CA TYR A 203 -19.47 -30.50 21.62
C TYR A 203 -20.97 -30.77 21.41
N ALA A 204 -21.37 -31.80 20.66
CA ALA A 204 -22.78 -32.20 20.55
C ALA A 204 -23.39 -32.57 21.92
N ALA A 205 -22.67 -33.36 22.73
CA ALA A 205 -23.08 -33.66 24.11
C ALA A 205 -23.19 -32.41 24.99
N LEU A 206 -22.30 -31.42 24.81
CA LEU A 206 -22.30 -30.16 25.56
C LEU A 206 -23.46 -29.24 25.18
N VAL A 207 -23.85 -29.19 23.89
CA VAL A 207 -25.03 -28.44 23.42
C VAL A 207 -26.31 -29.04 24.00
N LEU A 208 -26.44 -30.36 24.02
CA LEU A 208 -27.59 -31.07 24.59
C LEU A 208 -27.66 -30.96 26.13
N ASN A 209 -26.52 -30.98 26.80
CA ASN A 209 -26.42 -30.82 28.25
C ASN A 209 -25.23 -29.91 28.66
N PRO A 210 -25.44 -28.58 28.77
CA PRO A 210 -24.41 -27.62 29.18
C PRO A 210 -23.84 -27.82 30.60
N ARG A 211 -24.36 -28.77 31.38
CA ARG A 211 -23.85 -29.15 32.71
C ARG A 211 -23.37 -30.61 32.76
N TYR A 212 -23.00 -31.20 31.63
CA TYR A 212 -22.49 -32.57 31.59
C TYR A 212 -21.20 -32.72 32.44
N PRO A 213 -21.16 -33.65 33.42
CA PRO A 213 -20.02 -33.76 34.33
C PRO A 213 -18.69 -34.05 33.62
N ARG A 214 -17.63 -33.31 33.97
CA ARG A 214 -16.24 -33.47 33.49
C ARG A 214 -16.01 -33.29 31.96
N LEU A 215 -17.05 -33.08 31.16
CA LEU A 215 -16.98 -32.97 29.69
C LEU A 215 -16.06 -31.81 29.23
N VAL A 216 -16.19 -30.64 29.84
CA VAL A 216 -15.37 -29.45 29.53
C VAL A 216 -13.87 -29.71 29.77
N GLY A 217 -13.52 -30.49 30.80
CA GLY A 217 -12.13 -30.88 31.06
C GLY A 217 -11.59 -31.88 30.05
N ALA A 218 -12.43 -32.81 29.58
CA ALA A 218 -12.08 -33.75 28.51
C ALA A 218 -11.87 -33.03 27.17
N ILE A 219 -12.78 -32.12 26.81
CA ILE A 219 -12.67 -31.24 25.64
C ILE A 219 -11.37 -30.42 25.71
N SER A 220 -11.12 -29.71 26.81
CA SER A 220 -9.93 -28.88 26.99
C SER A 220 -8.61 -29.67 26.85
N LYS A 221 -8.57 -30.90 27.37
CA LYS A 221 -7.43 -31.81 27.20
C LYS A 221 -7.20 -32.18 25.73
N VAL A 222 -8.26 -32.54 25.01
CA VAL A 222 -8.16 -32.96 23.59
C VAL A 222 -7.91 -31.78 22.65
N GLU A 223 -8.44 -30.59 22.95
CA GLU A 223 -8.03 -29.35 22.28
C GLU A 223 -6.54 -29.07 22.48
N SER A 224 -5.99 -29.32 23.68
CA SER A 224 -4.57 -29.13 23.96
C SER A 224 -3.70 -30.13 23.18
N GLU A 225 -4.11 -31.41 23.15
CA GLU A 225 -3.44 -32.45 22.35
C GLU A 225 -3.50 -32.14 20.85
N LEU A 226 -4.62 -31.59 20.36
CA LEU A 226 -4.79 -31.21 18.95
C LEU A 226 -3.98 -29.97 18.58
N ARG A 227 -3.92 -28.94 19.44
CA ARG A 227 -3.03 -27.78 19.26
C ARG A 227 -1.56 -28.20 19.25
N GLN A 228 -1.16 -29.11 20.14
CA GLN A 228 0.20 -29.65 20.17
C GLN A 228 0.51 -30.53 18.96
N ALA A 229 -0.45 -31.27 18.41
CA ALA A 229 -0.26 -32.02 17.16
C ALA A 229 -0.02 -31.08 15.96
N ASP A 230 -0.83 -30.03 15.79
CA ASP A 230 -0.68 -29.01 14.74
C ASP A 230 0.62 -28.18 14.90
N SER A 231 0.96 -27.81 16.13
CA SER A 231 2.25 -27.20 16.52
C SER A 231 3.44 -28.10 16.14
N ASN A 232 3.38 -29.39 16.46
CA ASN A 232 4.40 -30.38 16.09
C ASN A 232 4.51 -30.58 14.57
N GLU A 233 3.40 -30.64 13.83
CA GLU A 233 3.38 -30.81 12.37
C GLU A 233 4.06 -29.62 11.67
N LYS A 234 3.74 -28.39 12.10
CA LYS A 234 4.38 -27.16 11.62
C LYS A 234 5.85 -27.08 11.98
N LEU A 235 6.24 -27.51 13.19
CA LEU A 235 7.64 -27.59 13.62
C LEU A 235 8.44 -28.60 12.77
N GLN A 236 7.87 -29.76 12.43
CA GLN A 236 8.49 -30.73 11.52
C GLN A 236 8.60 -30.18 10.09
N SER A 237 7.58 -29.49 9.60
CA SER A 237 7.62 -28.79 8.31
C SER A 237 8.75 -27.74 8.27
N ALA A 238 8.88 -26.93 9.31
CA ALA A 238 9.96 -25.95 9.45
C ALA A 238 11.36 -26.59 9.50
N LEU A 239 11.53 -27.69 10.23
CA LEU A 239 12.77 -28.48 10.25
C LEU A 239 13.13 -29.01 8.86
N ASN A 240 12.15 -29.51 8.10
CA ASN A 240 12.35 -29.97 6.72
C ASN A 240 12.73 -28.82 5.77
N LEU A 241 12.16 -27.63 5.95
CA LEU A 241 12.54 -26.43 5.18
C LEU A 241 13.97 -25.96 5.54
N TYR A 242 14.35 -26.00 6.82
CA TYR A 242 15.72 -25.70 7.26
C TYR A 242 16.73 -26.71 6.69
N ALA A 243 16.41 -28.01 6.70
CA ALA A 243 17.22 -29.06 6.08
C ALA A 243 17.37 -28.91 4.55
N GLN A 244 16.44 -28.21 3.88
CA GLN A 244 16.55 -27.81 2.46
C GLN A 244 17.37 -26.51 2.26
N GLY A 245 17.92 -25.92 3.32
CA GLY A 245 18.63 -24.64 3.28
C GLY A 245 17.70 -23.41 3.17
N LYS A 246 16.38 -23.57 3.22
CA LYS A 246 15.39 -22.50 3.07
C LYS A 246 15.13 -21.75 4.39
N THR A 247 16.16 -21.10 4.91
CA THR A 247 16.12 -20.41 6.23
C THR A 247 14.97 -19.41 6.36
N ASP A 248 14.68 -18.60 5.35
CA ASP A 248 13.58 -17.61 5.37
C ASP A 248 12.17 -18.26 5.35
N GLU A 249 12.00 -19.44 4.73
CA GLU A 249 10.73 -20.18 4.78
C GLU A 249 10.59 -20.90 6.13
N ALA A 250 11.68 -21.49 6.63
CA ALA A 250 11.73 -22.13 7.94
C ALA A 250 11.41 -21.15 9.08
N LEU A 251 12.01 -19.96 9.09
CA LEU A 251 11.72 -18.93 10.11
C LEU A 251 10.24 -18.52 10.12
N LYS A 252 9.62 -18.32 8.95
CA LYS A 252 8.19 -18.02 8.84
C LYS A 252 7.31 -19.18 9.35
N ALA A 253 7.70 -20.43 9.08
CA ALA A 253 6.99 -21.60 9.59
C ALA A 253 7.12 -21.73 11.13
N LEU A 254 8.26 -21.36 11.72
CA LEU A 254 8.43 -21.34 13.18
C LEU A 254 7.69 -20.16 13.84
N ASP A 255 7.66 -18.99 13.21
CA ASP A 255 6.83 -17.87 13.66
C ASP A 255 5.33 -18.26 13.64
N GLN A 256 4.89 -19.11 12.70
CA GLN A 256 3.55 -19.72 12.71
C GLN A 256 3.34 -20.75 13.83
N VAL A 257 4.35 -21.53 14.24
CA VAL A 257 4.26 -22.38 15.44
C VAL A 257 4.01 -21.52 16.67
N LEU A 258 4.74 -20.40 16.83
CA LEU A 258 4.54 -19.47 17.95
C LEU A 258 3.21 -18.70 17.92
N GLN A 259 2.52 -18.63 16.77
CA GLN A 259 1.14 -18.12 16.72
C GLN A 259 0.11 -19.11 17.29
N VAL A 260 0.38 -20.42 17.20
CA VAL A 260 -0.48 -21.49 17.74
C VAL A 260 -0.16 -21.78 19.21
N GLU A 261 1.13 -21.86 19.53
CA GLU A 261 1.64 -22.18 20.87
C GLU A 261 2.78 -21.21 21.24
N PRO A 262 2.47 -19.98 21.72
CA PRO A 262 3.48 -18.97 22.05
C PRO A 262 4.54 -19.41 23.08
N GLY A 263 4.24 -20.45 23.85
CA GLY A 263 5.12 -21.06 24.85
C GLY A 263 6.02 -22.19 24.35
N ASP A 264 6.02 -22.56 23.06
CA ASP A 264 6.88 -23.66 22.60
C ASP A 264 8.37 -23.27 22.59
N SER A 265 9.03 -23.60 23.70
CA SER A 265 10.47 -23.43 23.90
C SER A 265 11.35 -24.10 22.84
N ARG A 266 10.85 -25.09 22.09
CA ARG A 266 11.58 -25.77 21.01
C ARG A 266 11.63 -24.86 19.77
N ALA A 267 10.48 -24.33 19.37
CA ALA A 267 10.38 -23.36 18.28
C ALA A 267 11.18 -22.08 18.61
N GLN A 268 11.08 -21.56 19.85
CA GLN A 268 11.85 -20.40 20.30
C GLN A 268 13.38 -20.62 20.20
N LYS A 269 13.89 -21.79 20.64
CA LYS A 269 15.31 -22.15 20.53
C LYS A 269 15.75 -22.26 19.07
N LEU A 270 14.99 -22.99 18.26
CA LEU A 270 15.30 -23.20 16.85
C LEU A 270 15.29 -21.89 16.05
N ILE A 271 14.37 -20.97 16.35
CA ILE A 271 14.39 -19.60 15.81
C ILE A 271 15.69 -18.88 16.19
N ALA A 272 16.11 -18.94 17.47
CA ALA A 272 17.33 -18.28 17.93
C ALA A 272 18.60 -18.87 17.28
N GLU A 273 18.66 -20.19 17.14
CA GLU A 273 19.76 -20.91 16.49
C GLU A 273 19.85 -20.56 14.99
N ILE A 274 18.75 -20.65 14.23
CA ILE A 274 18.71 -20.30 12.81
C ILE A 274 19.01 -18.81 12.59
N ARG A 275 18.44 -17.91 13.41
CA ARG A 275 18.74 -16.47 13.30
C ARG A 275 20.22 -16.19 13.58
N LEU A 276 20.82 -16.81 14.60
CA LEU A 276 22.25 -16.67 14.88
C LEU A 276 23.14 -17.24 13.76
N GLU A 277 22.74 -18.35 13.12
CA GLU A 277 23.47 -18.89 11.97
C GLU A 277 23.44 -17.92 10.78
N VAL A 278 22.24 -17.50 10.35
CA VAL A 278 22.03 -16.52 9.27
C VAL A 278 22.77 -15.21 9.55
N ALA A 279 22.75 -14.73 10.81
CA ALA A 279 23.50 -13.56 11.22
C ALA A 279 25.01 -13.75 11.03
N ASN A 280 25.57 -14.89 11.45
CA ASN A 280 26.99 -15.21 11.26
C ASN A 280 27.38 -15.34 9.78
N GLN A 281 26.50 -15.90 8.93
CA GLN A 281 26.67 -15.94 7.47
C GLN A 281 26.76 -14.52 6.89
N HIS A 282 25.85 -13.60 7.26
CA HIS A 282 25.93 -12.19 6.85
C HIS A 282 27.21 -11.49 7.35
N VAL A 283 27.69 -11.80 8.56
CA VAL A 283 28.98 -11.24 9.05
C VAL A 283 30.17 -11.78 8.26
N ALA A 284 30.15 -13.06 7.86
CA ALA A 284 31.17 -13.65 7.00
C ALA A 284 31.19 -13.02 5.61
N GLU A 285 30.03 -12.87 4.95
CA GLU A 285 29.96 -12.21 3.64
C GLU A 285 30.35 -10.72 3.74
N GLY A 286 29.94 -10.02 4.80
CA GLY A 286 30.38 -8.65 5.05
C GLY A 286 31.91 -8.53 5.22
N ARG A 287 32.58 -9.53 5.82
CA ARG A 287 34.07 -9.59 5.85
C ARG A 287 34.66 -9.81 4.47
N ARG A 288 34.12 -10.75 3.68
CA ARG A 288 34.56 -11.00 2.29
C ARG A 288 34.39 -9.77 1.39
N LEU A 289 33.30 -9.02 1.56
CA LEU A 289 33.05 -7.76 0.87
C LEU A 289 33.98 -6.63 1.33
N TYR A 290 34.35 -6.60 2.61
CA TYR A 290 35.35 -5.67 3.15
C TYR A 290 36.75 -5.94 2.57
N GLU A 291 37.17 -7.22 2.49
CA GLU A 291 38.41 -7.65 1.83
C GLU A 291 38.43 -7.28 0.34
N ALA A 292 37.29 -7.44 -0.34
CA ALA A 292 37.08 -6.98 -1.72
C ALA A 292 36.95 -5.44 -1.87
N ARG A 293 37.22 -4.65 -0.81
CA ARG A 293 37.08 -3.19 -0.71
C ARG A 293 35.68 -2.62 -1.01
N LYS A 294 34.65 -3.45 -1.01
CA LYS A 294 33.24 -3.06 -1.24
C LYS A 294 32.59 -2.58 0.06
N TYR A 295 33.21 -1.58 0.70
CA TYR A 295 32.90 -1.13 2.06
C TYR A 295 31.41 -0.78 2.28
N THR A 296 30.72 -0.23 1.28
CA THR A 296 29.28 0.08 1.35
C THR A 296 28.41 -1.18 1.44
N GLN A 297 28.75 -2.24 0.71
CA GLN A 297 28.05 -3.52 0.74
C GLN A 297 28.37 -4.28 2.03
N ALA A 298 29.64 -4.27 2.47
CA ALA A 298 30.05 -4.85 3.76
C ALA A 298 29.26 -4.28 4.95
N MET A 299 29.11 -2.94 5.00
CA MET A 299 28.29 -2.28 6.04
C MET A 299 26.80 -2.65 5.98
N ALA A 300 26.27 -2.94 4.78
CA ALA A 300 24.87 -3.36 4.63
C ALA A 300 24.65 -4.79 5.16
N GLU A 301 25.56 -5.73 4.86
CA GLU A 301 25.47 -7.10 5.39
C GLU A 301 25.66 -7.15 6.91
N TRP A 302 26.58 -6.37 7.49
CA TRP A 302 26.70 -6.26 8.95
C TRP A 302 25.46 -5.63 9.61
N LYS A 303 24.73 -4.76 8.91
CA LYS A 303 23.43 -4.25 9.39
C LYS A 303 22.30 -5.28 9.26
N LYS A 304 22.32 -6.17 8.27
CA LYS A 304 21.38 -7.32 8.21
C LYS A 304 21.64 -8.29 9.37
N ALA A 305 22.91 -8.57 9.68
CA ALA A 305 23.27 -9.46 10.79
C ALA A 305 22.68 -9.01 12.15
N THR A 306 22.60 -7.71 12.43
CA THR A 306 21.99 -7.23 13.68
C THR A 306 20.47 -7.38 13.71
N SER A 307 19.76 -7.30 12.58
CA SER A 307 18.33 -7.67 12.53
C SER A 307 18.08 -9.17 12.76
N TYR A 308 19.07 -10.02 12.53
CA TYR A 308 19.04 -11.45 12.90
C TYR A 308 19.69 -11.74 14.28
N GLY A 309 19.93 -10.72 15.11
CA GLY A 309 20.31 -10.91 16.52
C GLY A 309 21.82 -10.97 16.82
N TYR A 310 22.70 -10.64 15.87
CA TYR A 310 24.13 -10.46 16.15
C TYR A 310 24.39 -9.27 17.09
N ASP A 311 25.45 -9.33 17.91
CA ASP A 311 25.85 -8.24 18.83
C ASP A 311 25.97 -6.89 18.08
N PRO A 312 25.08 -5.91 18.36
CA PRO A 312 25.14 -4.60 17.72
C PRO A 312 26.48 -3.92 17.95
N ARG A 313 27.10 -4.08 19.13
CA ARG A 313 28.40 -3.48 19.44
C ARG A 313 29.52 -4.09 18.59
N ALA A 314 29.44 -5.37 18.25
CA ALA A 314 30.38 -6.01 17.32
C ALA A 314 30.18 -5.55 15.89
N ALA A 315 28.93 -5.42 15.42
CA ALA A 315 28.65 -4.87 14.10
C ALA A 315 29.12 -3.42 13.98
N ASP A 316 28.84 -2.56 14.97
CA ASP A 316 29.27 -1.16 14.98
C ASP A 316 30.80 -1.02 14.93
N ARG A 317 31.55 -1.88 15.64
CA ARG A 317 33.03 -1.93 15.56
C ARG A 317 33.52 -2.28 14.14
N LEU A 318 32.84 -3.16 13.42
CA LEU A 318 33.17 -3.50 12.03
C LEU A 318 32.81 -2.36 11.08
N VAL A 319 31.60 -1.81 11.20
CA VAL A 319 31.09 -0.67 10.42
C VAL A 319 31.98 0.56 10.59
N ALA A 320 32.47 0.85 11.80
CA ALA A 320 33.42 1.94 12.05
C ALA A 320 34.74 1.72 11.28
N ARG A 321 35.35 0.53 11.38
CA ARG A 321 36.58 0.18 10.64
C ARG A 321 36.40 0.31 9.12
N ALA A 322 35.24 -0.04 8.56
CA ALA A 322 34.95 0.16 7.14
C ALA A 322 34.80 1.65 6.77
N LYS A 323 34.15 2.47 7.60
CA LYS A 323 34.06 3.93 7.37
C LYS A 323 35.42 4.60 7.40
N ASP A 324 36.27 4.25 8.37
CA ASP A 324 37.61 4.83 8.50
C ASP A 324 38.55 4.41 7.37
N GLN A 325 38.52 3.13 6.97
CA GLN A 325 39.30 2.64 5.84
C GLN A 325 38.83 3.27 4.52
N MET A 326 37.51 3.37 4.30
CA MET A 326 36.92 4.03 3.12
C MET A 326 37.31 5.52 3.05
N ARG A 327 37.30 6.23 4.19
CA ARG A 327 37.78 7.62 4.27
C ARG A 327 39.25 7.74 3.91
N ARG A 328 40.12 6.95 4.55
CA ARG A 328 41.57 6.94 4.29
C ARG A 328 41.89 6.67 2.81
N GLU A 329 41.17 5.77 2.16
CA GLU A 329 41.34 5.49 0.73
C GLU A 329 40.79 6.60 -0.18
N ALA A 330 39.71 7.27 0.21
CA ALA A 330 39.22 8.46 -0.48
C ALA A 330 40.20 9.64 -0.36
N ASP A 331 40.71 9.91 0.85
CA ASP A 331 41.70 10.96 1.12
C ASP A 331 43.06 10.68 0.45
N ALA A 332 43.46 9.41 0.36
CA ALA A 332 44.65 8.99 -0.40
C ALA A 332 44.45 9.20 -1.91
N LYS A 333 43.30 8.80 -2.47
CA LYS A 333 42.97 9.05 -3.88
C LYS A 333 42.88 10.55 -4.18
N LYS A 334 42.26 11.35 -3.32
CA LYS A 334 42.17 12.81 -3.49
C LYS A 334 43.55 13.46 -3.50
N ARG A 335 44.45 13.08 -2.58
CA ARG A 335 45.83 13.59 -2.57
C ARG A 335 46.65 13.13 -3.79
N ALA A 336 46.47 11.89 -4.24
CA ALA A 336 47.12 11.39 -5.46
C ALA A 336 46.61 12.10 -6.72
N GLU A 337 45.32 12.44 -6.77
CA GLU A 337 44.72 13.25 -7.84
C GLU A 337 45.24 14.70 -7.80
N GLU A 338 45.23 15.35 -6.63
CA GLU A 338 45.82 16.68 -6.42
C GLU A 338 47.33 16.72 -6.77
N GLU A 339 48.07 15.65 -6.47
CA GLU A 339 49.48 15.55 -6.84
C GLU A 339 49.66 15.31 -8.34
N ARG A 340 48.82 14.49 -8.98
CA ARG A 340 48.86 14.31 -10.45
C ARG A 340 48.56 15.63 -11.16
N GLN A 341 47.52 16.35 -10.71
CA GLN A 341 47.17 17.68 -11.24
C GLN A 341 48.29 18.70 -11.05
N ARG A 342 48.97 18.72 -9.89
CA ARG A 342 50.17 19.56 -9.68
C ARG A 342 51.30 19.20 -10.64
N ARG A 343 51.58 17.92 -10.86
CA ARG A 343 52.61 17.45 -11.81
C ARG A 343 52.23 17.79 -13.26
N GLU A 344 50.96 17.69 -13.63
CA GLU A 344 50.41 18.09 -14.93
C GLU A 344 50.47 19.61 -15.14
N ASP A 345 50.18 20.41 -14.11
CA ASP A 345 50.31 21.87 -14.11
C ASP A 345 51.77 22.33 -14.21
N GLU A 346 52.69 21.72 -13.45
CA GLU A 346 54.13 22.00 -13.53
C GLU A 346 54.71 21.60 -14.89
N ALA A 347 54.30 20.46 -15.44
CA ALA A 347 54.70 20.04 -16.78
C ALA A 347 54.17 20.99 -17.85
N ARG A 348 52.92 21.46 -17.73
CA ARG A 348 52.35 22.46 -18.64
C ARG A 348 53.10 23.79 -18.58
N ARG A 349 53.44 24.28 -17.37
CA ARG A 349 54.23 25.51 -17.20
C ARG A 349 55.61 25.39 -17.84
N LYS A 350 56.35 24.30 -17.57
CA LYS A 350 57.67 24.05 -18.16
C LYS A 350 57.59 23.93 -19.69
N ALA A 351 56.57 23.25 -20.22
CA ALA A 351 56.34 23.18 -21.66
C ALA A 351 56.00 24.54 -22.29
N GLU A 352 55.27 25.42 -21.58
CA GLU A 352 55.00 26.79 -22.02
C GLU A 352 56.28 27.65 -21.99
N GLU A 353 57.10 27.53 -20.93
CA GLU A 353 58.39 28.22 -20.79
C GLU A 353 59.38 27.79 -21.89
N ASP A 354 59.53 26.48 -22.13
CA ASP A 354 60.39 25.97 -23.21
C ASP A 354 59.85 26.29 -24.61
N ALA A 355 58.53 26.32 -24.81
CA ALA A 355 57.93 26.79 -26.07
C ALA A 355 58.24 28.27 -26.33
N ARG A 356 58.07 29.14 -25.32
CA ARG A 356 58.43 30.57 -25.38
C ARG A 356 59.92 30.75 -25.66
N ARG A 357 60.79 29.95 -25.04
CA ARG A 357 62.24 29.96 -25.31
C ARG A 357 62.55 29.57 -26.76
N LEU A 358 61.95 28.50 -27.28
CA LEU A 358 62.11 28.08 -28.67
C LEU A 358 61.56 29.13 -29.66
N GLU A 359 60.54 29.88 -29.29
CA GLU A 359 60.00 31.00 -30.07
C GLU A 359 60.92 32.23 -30.05
N ASP A 360 61.48 32.59 -28.89
CA ASP A 360 62.52 33.64 -28.78
C ASP A 360 63.82 33.25 -29.50
N GLU A 361 64.25 31.98 -29.43
CA GLU A 361 65.41 31.45 -30.14
C GLU A 361 65.18 31.48 -31.67
N LYS A 362 63.98 31.11 -32.14
CA LYS A 362 63.57 31.28 -33.56
C LYS A 362 63.54 32.74 -33.98
N ARG A 363 62.96 33.64 -33.17
CA ARG A 363 62.88 35.06 -33.52
C ARG A 363 64.27 35.68 -33.63
N LYS A 364 65.21 35.34 -32.74
CA LYS A 364 66.62 35.73 -32.83
C LYS A 364 67.30 35.17 -34.08
N ALA A 365 67.09 33.89 -34.39
CA ALA A 365 67.63 33.27 -35.60
C ALA A 365 67.06 33.91 -36.89
N GLU A 366 65.79 34.31 -36.89
CA GLU A 366 65.19 35.09 -37.98
C GLU A 366 65.75 36.51 -38.07
N GLU A 367 65.93 37.21 -36.95
CA GLU A 367 66.54 38.55 -36.88
C GLU A 367 68.00 38.50 -37.37
N GLU A 368 68.76 37.47 -36.99
CA GLU A 368 70.14 37.25 -37.45
C GLU A 368 70.19 36.83 -38.93
N ALA A 369 69.30 35.96 -39.40
CA ALA A 369 69.19 35.61 -40.82
C ALA A 369 68.85 36.84 -41.68
N LYS A 370 67.87 37.67 -41.27
CA LYS A 370 67.52 38.94 -41.94
C LYS A 370 68.69 39.93 -41.92
N ARG A 371 69.48 39.97 -40.83
CA ARG A 371 70.69 40.78 -40.73
C ARG A 371 71.79 40.30 -41.69
N LEU A 372 71.99 38.99 -41.83
CA LEU A 372 72.94 38.39 -42.79
C LEU A 372 72.47 38.56 -44.24
N GLU A 373 71.17 38.50 -44.51
CA GLU A 373 70.57 38.78 -45.81
C GLU A 373 70.77 40.25 -46.22
N LEU A 374 70.55 41.19 -45.28
CA LEU A 374 70.87 42.61 -45.47
C LEU A 374 72.38 42.87 -45.67
N GLU A 375 73.25 42.15 -44.95
CA GLU A 375 74.70 42.28 -45.12
C GLU A 375 75.21 41.64 -46.43
N ALA A 376 74.52 40.61 -46.95
CA ALA A 376 74.75 40.04 -48.27
C ALA A 376 74.30 41.01 -49.38
N ALA A 377 73.10 41.59 -49.26
CA ALA A 377 72.60 42.62 -50.17
C ALA A 377 73.53 43.85 -50.23
N ALA A 378 74.12 44.24 -49.09
CA ALA A 378 75.10 45.31 -49.01
C ALA A 378 76.44 45.01 -49.74
N LYS A 379 76.72 43.75 -50.10
CA LYS A 379 77.92 43.32 -50.83
C LYS A 379 77.72 43.17 -52.34
N SER A 380 76.51 43.40 -52.86
CA SER A 380 76.21 43.33 -54.30
C SER A 380 75.50 44.59 -54.81
N ALA A 381 76.26 45.65 -55.14
CA ALA A 381 75.71 46.88 -55.69
C ALA A 381 76.51 47.41 -56.91
N PRO A 382 75.86 47.53 -58.09
CA PRO A 382 76.20 48.53 -59.12
C PRO A 382 75.24 49.73 -59.08
N LYS A 383 75.64 50.85 -59.72
CA LYS A 383 74.99 52.18 -59.54
C LYS A 383 74.00 52.58 -60.66
N GLY A 384 72.76 52.91 -60.27
CA GLY A 384 71.90 53.93 -60.90
C GLY A 384 71.45 53.71 -62.37
N PRO A 385 70.84 54.73 -63.03
CA PRO A 385 70.57 56.11 -62.55
C PRO A 385 69.10 56.60 -62.77
N SER A 386 68.90 57.93 -62.61
CA SER A 386 67.76 58.78 -63.10
C SER A 386 66.36 58.68 -62.44
N GLY A 387 65.72 59.85 -62.30
CA GLY A 387 64.29 60.04 -61.95
C GLY A 387 63.46 60.43 -63.20
N PRO A 388 62.47 61.36 -63.17
CA PRO A 388 62.15 62.34 -62.10
C PRO A 388 60.63 62.55 -61.79
N LEU A 389 60.33 63.52 -60.91
CA LEU A 389 59.07 64.31 -60.78
C LEU A 389 57.71 63.59 -60.56
N GLY A 390 57.05 63.91 -59.43
CA GLY A 390 55.62 63.62 -59.20
C GLY A 390 55.12 64.01 -57.80
N SER A 391 54.05 64.80 -57.72
CA SER A 391 53.37 65.21 -56.48
C SER A 391 52.06 64.42 -56.27
N PRO A 392 51.32 64.59 -55.15
CA PRO A 392 51.71 64.25 -53.79
C PRO A 392 50.78 63.18 -53.17
N ALA A 393 51.22 62.56 -52.06
CA ALA A 393 50.41 61.84 -51.07
C ALA A 393 49.36 60.81 -51.58
N ALA A 394 49.78 59.55 -51.72
CA ALA A 394 48.90 58.38 -51.62
C ALA A 394 49.39 57.47 -50.47
N ALA A 395 48.47 56.89 -49.69
CA ALA A 395 48.81 56.06 -48.52
C ALA A 395 49.65 54.84 -48.90
N SER A 396 50.64 54.50 -48.08
CA SER A 396 51.65 53.49 -48.45
C SER A 396 51.10 52.07 -48.39
N GLU A 397 51.78 51.17 -49.10
CA GLU A 397 51.51 49.73 -49.09
C GLU A 397 51.57 49.13 -47.66
N ASN A 398 52.32 49.75 -46.76
CA ASN A 398 52.42 49.36 -45.35
C ASN A 398 51.20 49.84 -44.53
N ASP A 399 50.75 51.08 -44.75
CA ASP A 399 49.61 51.66 -44.02
C ASP A 399 48.32 50.86 -44.30
N LYS A 400 48.14 50.42 -45.55
CA LYS A 400 47.03 49.53 -45.96
C LYS A 400 47.07 48.18 -45.24
N ARG A 401 48.26 47.59 -45.06
CA ARG A 401 48.42 46.32 -44.32
C ARG A 401 48.11 46.50 -42.84
N GLN A 402 48.51 47.62 -42.24
CA GLN A 402 48.16 47.95 -40.86
C GLN A 402 46.65 48.22 -40.73
N ALA A 403 46.02 48.93 -41.68
CA ALA A 403 44.57 49.14 -41.70
C ALA A 403 43.80 47.80 -41.70
N VAL A 404 44.23 46.80 -42.46
CA VAL A 404 43.64 45.44 -42.45
C VAL A 404 43.87 44.71 -41.10
N GLN A 405 44.96 44.97 -40.38
CA GLN A 405 45.14 44.43 -39.02
C GLN A 405 44.16 45.07 -38.02
N TYR A 406 43.99 46.40 -38.06
CA TYR A 406 43.02 47.12 -37.21
C TYR A 406 41.56 46.82 -37.58
N TRP A 407 41.28 46.46 -38.84
CA TRP A 407 39.98 45.90 -39.24
C TRP A 407 39.69 44.59 -38.51
N ASN A 408 40.65 43.65 -38.55
CA ASN A 408 40.51 42.32 -37.95
C ASN A 408 40.46 42.38 -36.41
N SER A 409 41.21 43.27 -35.74
CA SER A 409 41.11 43.44 -34.29
C SER A 409 39.73 43.96 -33.88
N GLY A 410 39.18 44.96 -34.60
CA GLY A 410 37.84 45.48 -34.33
C GLY A 410 36.73 44.44 -34.55
N ILE A 411 36.86 43.52 -35.52
CA ILE A 411 35.93 42.37 -35.66
C ILE A 411 35.95 41.48 -34.41
N ILE A 412 37.13 41.21 -33.84
CA ILE A 412 37.27 40.39 -32.63
C ILE A 412 36.62 41.07 -31.41
N PHE A 413 36.71 42.39 -31.28
CA PHE A 413 35.99 43.14 -30.23
C PHE A 413 34.48 43.19 -30.48
N TYR A 414 34.05 43.38 -31.73
CA TYR A 414 32.63 43.35 -32.11
C TYR A 414 31.98 41.99 -31.79
N GLN A 415 32.66 40.87 -32.08
CA GLN A 415 32.20 39.51 -31.73
C GLN A 415 32.15 39.25 -30.21
N LYS A 416 32.91 40.01 -29.41
CA LYS A 416 32.89 39.95 -27.93
C LYS A 416 31.84 40.89 -27.30
N GLY A 417 31.23 41.78 -28.09
CA GLY A 417 30.30 42.81 -27.61
C GLY A 417 30.97 44.11 -27.13
N ASP A 418 32.30 44.25 -27.26
CA ASP A 418 33.06 45.44 -26.89
C ASP A 418 32.97 46.52 -27.99
N TYR A 419 31.77 47.03 -28.26
CA TYR A 419 31.49 47.90 -29.42
C TYR A 419 32.29 49.22 -29.44
N GLU A 420 32.57 49.80 -28.27
CA GLU A 420 33.38 51.03 -28.17
C GLU A 420 34.81 50.82 -28.70
N LYS A 421 35.47 49.73 -28.30
CA LYS A 421 36.83 49.39 -28.76
C LYS A 421 36.85 48.96 -30.22
N ALA A 422 35.79 48.26 -30.68
CA ALA A 422 35.63 47.96 -32.10
C ALA A 422 35.54 49.25 -32.93
N ARG A 423 34.85 50.28 -32.42
CA ARG A 423 34.75 51.61 -33.06
C ARG A 423 36.09 52.34 -33.08
N GLU A 424 36.87 52.32 -32.00
CA GLU A 424 38.23 52.91 -31.97
C GLU A 424 39.17 52.26 -32.99
N GLU A 425 39.23 50.92 -33.04
CA GLU A 425 40.12 50.19 -33.95
C GLU A 425 39.72 50.41 -35.42
N TRP A 426 38.42 50.43 -35.73
CA TRP A 426 37.95 50.75 -37.09
C TRP A 426 38.12 52.24 -37.45
N GLN A 427 38.12 53.16 -36.49
CA GLN A 427 38.53 54.55 -36.71
C GLN A 427 40.02 54.64 -37.04
N ARG A 428 40.90 53.89 -36.36
CA ARG A 428 42.34 53.79 -36.70
C ARG A 428 42.55 53.21 -38.09
N CYS A 429 41.81 52.16 -38.47
CA CYS A 429 41.82 51.65 -39.84
C CYS A 429 41.49 52.76 -40.87
N LYS A 430 40.41 53.52 -40.65
CA LYS A 430 39.99 54.62 -41.54
C LYS A 430 40.99 55.79 -41.60
N GLN A 431 41.79 56.00 -40.55
CA GLN A 431 42.87 57.00 -40.57
C GLN A 431 44.07 56.56 -41.42
N LEU A 432 44.36 55.26 -41.46
CA LEU A 432 45.48 54.68 -42.21
C LEU A 432 45.15 54.42 -43.68
N ASP A 433 43.93 53.94 -43.97
CA ASP A 433 43.39 53.86 -45.33
C ASP A 433 41.97 54.46 -45.42
N PRO A 434 41.85 55.76 -45.74
CA PRO A 434 40.57 56.42 -45.97
C PRO A 434 39.77 55.89 -47.17
N SER A 435 40.36 55.05 -48.03
CA SER A 435 39.71 54.44 -49.20
C SER A 435 39.12 53.05 -48.93
N ASN A 436 39.42 52.44 -47.78
CA ASN A 436 38.95 51.11 -47.41
C ASN A 436 37.43 51.12 -47.09
N SER A 437 36.65 50.46 -47.95
CA SER A 437 35.19 50.31 -47.83
C SER A 437 34.74 49.63 -46.55
N ASP A 438 35.51 48.68 -46.04
CA ASP A 438 35.06 47.70 -45.07
C ASP A 438 35.04 48.34 -43.68
N CYS A 439 36.11 49.07 -43.33
CA CYS A 439 36.18 49.86 -42.10
C CYS A 439 35.13 50.99 -42.07
N ILE A 440 34.80 51.60 -43.21
CA ILE A 440 33.71 52.58 -43.31
C ILE A 440 32.35 51.90 -43.05
N THR A 441 32.12 50.73 -43.64
CA THR A 441 30.88 49.95 -43.48
C THR A 441 30.71 49.44 -42.05
N GLY A 442 31.80 49.01 -41.40
CA GLY A 442 31.79 48.58 -40.00
C GLY A 442 31.44 49.72 -39.04
N LEU A 443 32.04 50.90 -39.23
CA LEU A 443 31.70 52.10 -38.44
C LEU A 443 30.24 52.51 -38.64
N GLN A 444 29.75 52.58 -39.89
CA GLN A 444 28.34 52.85 -40.16
C GLN A 444 27.41 51.83 -39.49
N ARG A 445 27.80 50.55 -39.45
CA ARG A 445 27.01 49.51 -38.78
C ARG A 445 26.95 49.68 -37.27
N ILE A 446 28.03 50.08 -36.61
CA ILE A 446 28.02 50.43 -35.18
C ILE A 446 27.17 51.68 -34.94
N ASP A 447 27.41 52.76 -35.68
CA ASP A 447 26.70 54.03 -35.52
C ASP A 447 25.18 53.89 -35.74
N GLN A 448 24.75 53.02 -36.67
CA GLN A 448 23.33 52.69 -36.90
C GLN A 448 22.69 51.79 -35.84
N SER A 449 23.47 50.93 -35.15
CA SER A 449 22.91 49.94 -34.20
C SER A 449 23.03 50.33 -32.73
N TYR A 450 23.99 51.21 -32.38
CA TYR A 450 24.23 51.66 -31.01
C TYR A 450 24.21 53.19 -30.84
N GLY A 451 24.12 53.95 -31.93
CA GLY A 451 24.06 55.41 -31.92
C GLY A 451 25.43 56.08 -31.73
N THR A 452 25.55 57.31 -32.20
CA THR A 452 26.73 58.15 -31.96
C THR A 452 26.71 58.71 -30.55
N PRO A 453 27.75 58.50 -29.72
CA PRO A 453 27.98 59.30 -28.51
C PRO A 453 28.13 60.79 -28.88
N PRO A 454 27.75 61.72 -27.99
CA PRO A 454 27.86 63.17 -28.20
C PRO A 454 29.31 63.68 -28.17
#